data_AF-A0A538E4M0-F1
#
_entry.id   AF-A0A538E4M0-F1
#
_cell.length_a   1.000
_cell.length_b   1.000
_cell.length_c   1.000
_cell.angle_alpha   90.00
_cell.angle_beta   90.00
_cell.angle_gamma   90.00
#
_symmetry.space_group_name_H-M   'P 1'
#
loop_
_entity.id
_entity.type
_entity.pdbx_description
1 polymer ?
#
loop_
_entity_poly.entity_id
_entity_poly.type
_entity_poly.pdbx_seq_one_letter_code
_entity_poly.pdbx_strand_id
1 'polypeptide(L)'
;MLRKFRPSPAMLIACAALLVALGGTSYAAVQALPRNSVTTVQVKDFSLLARDFKRGQIPRGAVGPAGPTGPAGPAGPAGPAGPGGGAAFKWALVRGDGGIAAQSGGITLAAKPAGGQYILNFGSAVTGHPILSSGAYANDTSDQRGETTAGPCAGGAVGITCTTSNSNTSVFVQTRNNDGIPTDHSFYVAVLG
;
A
#
# COMPACT_ATOMS: atom_id res chain seq x y z
N MET A 1 -59.16 -94.75 -20.00
CA MET A 1 -60.61 -94.46 -20.11
C MET A 1 -60.83 -92.97 -19.81
N LEU A 2 -60.86 -92.09 -20.82
CA LEU A 2 -61.25 -90.69 -20.63
C LEU A 2 -62.71 -90.50 -21.03
N ARG A 3 -63.53 -90.06 -20.07
CA ARG A 3 -64.95 -89.79 -20.20
C ARG A 3 -65.14 -88.60 -21.14
N LYS A 4 -65.76 -88.81 -22.31
CA LYS A 4 -66.13 -87.75 -23.26
C LYS A 4 -67.10 -86.78 -22.56
N PHE A 5 -66.58 -85.67 -22.06
CA PHE A 5 -67.38 -84.53 -21.65
C PHE A 5 -67.99 -83.91 -22.91
N ARG A 6 -69.32 -83.95 -23.03
CA ARG A 6 -70.05 -83.23 -24.08
C ARG A 6 -70.52 -81.93 -23.44
N PRO A 7 -69.77 -80.81 -23.56
CA PRO A 7 -70.18 -79.56 -22.93
C PRO A 7 -71.56 -79.16 -23.47
N SER A 8 -72.47 -78.78 -22.57
CA SER A 8 -73.80 -78.36 -22.98
C SER A 8 -73.70 -77.04 -23.75
N PRO A 9 -74.59 -76.79 -24.74
CA PRO A 9 -74.63 -75.51 -25.44
C PRO A 9 -74.69 -74.31 -24.49
N ALA A 10 -75.40 -74.45 -23.37
CA ALA A 10 -75.49 -73.42 -22.32
C ALA A 10 -74.14 -73.13 -21.66
N MET A 11 -73.29 -74.14 -21.43
CA MET A 11 -71.99 -73.93 -20.82
C MET A 11 -71.01 -73.24 -21.76
N LEU A 12 -71.10 -73.50 -23.07
CA LEU A 12 -70.31 -72.76 -24.06
C LEU A 12 -70.72 -71.29 -24.12
N ILE A 13 -72.02 -71.00 -24.11
CA ILE A 13 -72.53 -69.63 -24.11
C ILE A 13 -72.10 -68.91 -22.81
N ALA A 14 -72.19 -69.58 -21.65
CA ALA A 14 -71.77 -69.01 -20.38
C ALA A 14 -70.27 -68.68 -20.35
N CYS A 15 -69.41 -69.58 -20.84
CA CYS A 15 -67.97 -69.32 -20.91
C CYS A 15 -67.61 -68.21 -21.91
N ALA A 16 -68.28 -68.16 -23.07
CA ALA A 16 -68.09 -67.09 -24.05
C ALA A 16 -68.55 -65.74 -23.51
N ALA A 17 -69.74 -65.69 -22.88
CA ALA A 17 -70.26 -64.49 -22.23
C ALA A 17 -69.34 -64.03 -21.09
N LEU A 18 -68.80 -64.96 -20.30
CA LEU A 18 -67.87 -64.65 -19.22
C LEU A 18 -66.54 -64.09 -19.74
N LEU A 19 -65.99 -64.65 -20.83
CA LEU A 19 -64.80 -64.12 -21.50
C LEU A 19 -65.03 -62.70 -22.04
N VAL A 20 -66.19 -62.45 -22.65
CA VAL A 20 -66.56 -61.12 -23.17
C VAL A 20 -66.78 -60.12 -22.03
N ALA A 21 -67.48 -60.52 -20.97
CA ALA A 21 -67.73 -59.67 -19.80
C ALA A 21 -66.45 -59.26 -19.06
N LEU A 22 -65.46 -60.15 -18.99
CA LEU A 22 -64.15 -59.88 -18.38
C LEU A 22 -63.18 -59.13 -19.30
N GLY A 23 -63.42 -59.12 -20.62
CA GLY A 23 -62.51 -58.51 -21.60
C GLY A 23 -62.57 -56.97 -21.69
N GLY A 24 -63.66 -56.36 -21.21
CA GLY A 24 -63.95 -54.93 -21.42
C GLY A 24 -62.94 -53.95 -20.82
N THR A 25 -62.33 -54.27 -19.67
CA THR A 25 -61.37 -53.36 -19.01
C THR A 25 -59.95 -53.50 -19.53
N SER A 26 -59.61 -54.64 -20.13
CA SER A 26 -58.23 -54.91 -20.55
C SER A 26 -57.88 -54.22 -21.87
N TYR A 27 -58.82 -54.10 -22.81
CA TYR A 27 -58.52 -53.56 -24.14
C TYR A 27 -58.05 -52.10 -24.13
N ALA A 28 -58.55 -51.28 -23.19
CA ALA A 28 -58.11 -49.89 -23.02
C ALA A 28 -56.70 -49.77 -22.40
N ALA A 29 -56.25 -50.78 -21.63
CA ALA A 29 -54.95 -50.76 -20.97
C ALA A 29 -53.80 -51.24 -21.88
N VAL A 30 -54.09 -52.12 -22.85
CA VAL A 30 -53.06 -52.66 -23.77
C VAL A 30 -53.00 -51.95 -25.11
N GLN A 31 -54.06 -51.24 -25.51
CA GLN A 31 -54.00 -50.42 -26.71
C GLN A 31 -53.20 -49.15 -26.36
N ALA A 32 -51.89 -49.23 -26.63
CA ALA A 32 -51.01 -48.08 -26.58
C ALA A 32 -51.70 -46.93 -27.30
N LEU A 33 -52.01 -45.88 -26.54
CA LEU A 33 -52.58 -44.65 -27.06
C LEU A 33 -51.78 -44.24 -28.31
N PRO A 34 -52.45 -43.86 -29.42
CA PRO A 34 -51.76 -43.29 -30.56
C PRO A 34 -50.80 -42.18 -30.11
N ARG A 35 -49.70 -42.00 -30.85
CA ARG A 35 -48.75 -40.93 -30.52
C ARG A 35 -49.48 -39.58 -30.46
N ASN A 36 -49.16 -38.77 -29.45
CA ASN A 36 -49.72 -37.45 -29.20
C ASN A 36 -51.19 -37.42 -28.73
N SER A 37 -51.75 -38.54 -28.24
CA SER A 37 -53.10 -38.53 -27.65
C SER A 37 -53.19 -37.88 -26.28
N VAL A 38 -52.06 -37.69 -25.58
CA VAL A 38 -52.01 -37.00 -24.29
C VAL A 38 -51.72 -35.53 -24.51
N THR A 39 -52.72 -34.69 -24.25
CA THR A 39 -52.60 -33.23 -24.33
C THR A 39 -52.47 -32.62 -22.94
N THR A 40 -52.16 -31.32 -22.87
CA THR A 40 -51.97 -30.59 -21.60
C THR A 40 -53.19 -30.64 -20.68
N VAL A 41 -54.41 -30.74 -21.23
CA VAL A 41 -55.66 -30.83 -20.45
C VAL A 41 -55.72 -32.09 -19.58
N GLN A 42 -55.03 -33.15 -19.98
CA GLN A 42 -54.99 -34.42 -19.25
C GLN A 42 -53.86 -34.50 -18.22
N VAL A 43 -52.96 -33.50 -18.19
CA VAL A 43 -51.82 -33.44 -17.28
C VAL A 43 -52.12 -32.40 -16.21
N LYS A 44 -52.07 -32.80 -14.94
CA LYS A 44 -52.25 -31.87 -13.82
C LYS A 44 -50.94 -31.08 -13.60
N ASP A 45 -51.07 -29.80 -13.29
CA ASP A 45 -49.90 -28.97 -12.97
C ASP A 45 -49.09 -29.58 -11.82
N PHE A 46 -47.76 -29.57 -11.98
CA PHE A 46 -46.78 -30.12 -11.04
C PHE A 46 -46.88 -31.63 -10.78
N SER A 47 -47.64 -32.39 -11.58
CA SER A 47 -47.74 -33.84 -11.39
C SER A 47 -46.57 -34.63 -11.96
N LEU A 48 -45.77 -34.03 -12.85
CA LEU A 48 -44.65 -34.69 -13.52
C LEU A 48 -43.36 -34.55 -12.70
N LEU A 49 -42.71 -35.68 -12.47
CA LEU A 49 -41.43 -35.78 -11.79
C LEU A 49 -40.30 -35.95 -12.80
N ALA A 50 -39.06 -35.71 -12.37
CA ALA A 50 -37.89 -35.88 -13.24
C ALA A 50 -37.74 -37.30 -13.82
N ARG A 51 -38.31 -38.30 -13.14
CA ARG A 51 -38.30 -39.72 -13.56
C ARG A 51 -39.23 -40.00 -14.75
N ASP A 52 -40.21 -39.13 -15.01
CA ASP A 52 -41.21 -39.31 -16.07
C ASP A 52 -40.67 -38.86 -17.44
N PHE A 53 -39.52 -38.18 -17.44
CA PHE A 53 -38.83 -37.72 -18.64
C PHE A 53 -37.63 -38.61 -18.96
N LYS A 54 -37.34 -38.79 -20.25
CA LYS A 54 -36.10 -39.43 -20.67
C LYS A 54 -34.91 -38.58 -20.23
N ARG A 55 -33.79 -39.25 -19.93
CA ARG A 55 -32.53 -38.59 -19.59
C ARG A 55 -32.16 -37.57 -20.67
N GLY A 56 -31.92 -36.32 -20.26
CA GLY A 56 -31.57 -35.22 -21.16
C GLY A 56 -32.75 -34.40 -21.71
N GLN A 57 -34.01 -34.77 -21.42
CA GLN A 57 -35.17 -33.96 -21.82
C GLN A 57 -35.43 -32.76 -20.92
N ILE A 58 -34.95 -32.79 -19.67
CA ILE A 58 -35.06 -31.66 -18.74
C ILE A 58 -33.81 -30.80 -18.93
N PRO A 59 -33.93 -29.57 -19.45
CA PRO A 59 -32.79 -28.67 -19.57
C PRO A 59 -32.20 -28.43 -18.18
N ARG A 60 -30.87 -28.46 -18.07
CA ARG A 60 -30.19 -28.01 -16.86
C ARG A 60 -30.55 -26.53 -16.67
N GLY A 61 -30.97 -26.16 -15.46
CA GLY A 61 -31.17 -24.75 -15.13
C GLY A 61 -29.92 -23.93 -15.45
N ALA A 62 -30.10 -22.66 -15.80
CA ALA A 62 -28.98 -21.77 -16.08
C ALA A 62 -28.00 -21.75 -14.90
N VAL A 63 -26.71 -21.68 -15.20
CA VAL A 63 -25.70 -21.43 -14.17
C VAL A 63 -26.04 -20.08 -13.53
N GLY A 64 -26.13 -20.04 -12.21
CA GLY A 64 -26.38 -18.79 -11.49
C GLY A 64 -25.28 -17.76 -11.78
N PRO A 65 -25.57 -16.45 -11.60
CA PRO A 65 -24.55 -15.42 -11.79
C PRO A 65 -23.35 -15.67 -10.87
N ALA A 66 -22.16 -15.24 -11.30
CA ALA A 66 -21.00 -15.20 -10.43
C ALA A 66 -21.31 -14.37 -9.18
N GLY A 67 -20.86 -14.83 -8.02
CA GLY A 67 -20.97 -14.03 -6.78
C GLY A 67 -20.25 -12.70 -6.92
N PRO A 68 -20.63 -11.68 -6.12
CA PRO A 68 -19.92 -10.40 -6.13
C PRO A 68 -18.45 -10.61 -5.75
N THR A 69 -17.57 -9.77 -6.31
CA THR A 69 -16.17 -9.69 -5.88
C THR A 69 -16.13 -9.41 -4.38
N GLY A 70 -15.26 -10.12 -3.65
CA GLY A 70 -15.04 -9.87 -2.23
C GLY A 70 -14.54 -8.45 -1.96
N PRO A 71 -14.70 -7.92 -0.74
CA PRO A 71 -14.16 -6.61 -0.38
C PRO A 71 -12.64 -6.59 -0.57
N ALA A 72 -12.09 -5.41 -0.87
CA ALA A 72 -10.65 -5.22 -0.85
C ALA A 72 -10.09 -5.59 0.53
N GLY A 73 -8.90 -6.21 0.56
CA GLY A 73 -8.20 -6.48 1.81
C GLY A 73 -7.84 -5.19 2.54
N PRO A 74 -7.59 -5.25 3.86
CA PRO A 74 -7.12 -4.09 4.61
C PRO A 74 -5.81 -3.57 4.02
N ALA A 75 -5.55 -2.27 4.18
CA ALA A 75 -4.25 -1.70 3.86
C ALA A 75 -3.15 -2.44 4.63
N GLY A 76 -2.00 -2.67 3.98
CA GLY A 76 -0.83 -3.23 4.65
C GLY A 76 -0.34 -2.30 5.79
N PRO A 77 0.44 -2.82 6.75
CA PRO A 77 1.05 -1.99 7.77
C PRO A 77 1.92 -0.90 7.12
N ALA A 78 2.03 0.25 7.78
CA ALA A 78 2.98 1.27 7.38
C ALA A 78 4.39 0.66 7.28
N GLY A 79 5.15 1.04 6.26
CA GLY A 79 6.55 0.65 6.15
C GLY A 79 7.36 1.11 7.37
N PRO A 80 8.51 0.49 7.66
CA PRO A 80 9.40 0.98 8.71
C PRO A 80 9.74 2.45 8.45
N ALA A 81 9.87 3.24 9.52
CA ALA A 81 10.40 4.58 9.41
C ALA A 81 11.75 4.52 8.69
N GLY A 82 11.96 5.40 7.71
CA GLY A 82 13.26 5.51 7.05
C GLY A 82 14.37 5.75 8.08
N PRO A 83 15.63 5.37 7.78
CA PRO A 83 16.74 5.63 8.69
C PRO A 83 16.75 7.11 9.06
N GLY A 84 16.63 7.39 10.37
CA GLY A 84 16.62 8.76 10.86
C GLY A 84 17.91 9.46 10.39
N GLY A 85 17.76 10.59 9.70
CA GLY A 85 18.87 11.46 9.32
C GLY A 85 19.52 12.09 10.55
N GLY A 86 20.26 11.29 11.32
CA GLY A 86 21.05 11.72 12.46
C GLY A 86 22.37 12.30 11.98
N ALA A 87 22.45 13.64 11.98
CA ALA A 87 23.67 14.45 11.90
C ALA A 87 24.53 14.35 10.62
N ALA A 88 23.98 14.83 9.50
CA ALA A 88 24.76 15.13 8.28
C ALA A 88 24.91 16.64 7.99
N PHE A 89 24.37 17.50 8.84
CA PHE A 89 24.38 18.94 8.59
C PHE A 89 24.21 19.71 9.89
N LYS A 90 25.22 20.52 10.25
CA LYS A 90 25.14 21.47 11.36
C LYS A 90 25.36 22.88 10.85
N TRP A 91 24.56 23.84 11.32
CA TRP A 91 24.68 25.25 10.91
C TRP A 91 24.41 26.20 12.07
N ALA A 92 25.02 27.39 12.00
CA ALA A 92 24.77 28.50 12.90
C ALA A 92 24.69 29.82 12.13
N LEU A 93 23.78 30.68 12.56
CA LEU A 93 23.74 32.10 12.23
C LEU A 93 24.34 32.87 13.41
N VAL A 94 25.43 33.59 13.16
CA VAL A 94 26.18 34.32 14.18
C VAL A 94 26.12 35.81 13.88
N ARG A 95 25.84 36.61 14.91
CA ARG A 95 25.84 38.07 14.86
C ARG A 95 27.27 38.61 14.98
N GLY A 96 27.48 39.87 14.56
CA GLY A 96 28.79 40.53 14.66
C GLY A 96 29.34 40.69 16.09
N ASP A 97 28.49 40.65 17.11
CA ASP A 97 28.91 40.62 18.53
C ASP A 97 29.36 39.22 18.99
N GLY A 98 29.22 38.19 18.15
CA GLY A 98 29.48 36.78 18.46
C GLY A 98 28.25 36.03 18.99
N GLY A 99 27.11 36.72 19.17
CA GLY A 99 25.87 36.09 19.62
C GLY A 99 25.29 35.16 18.56
N ILE A 100 24.99 33.90 18.91
CA ILE A 100 24.31 32.95 18.01
C ILE A 100 22.83 33.34 17.93
N ALA A 101 22.38 33.75 16.74
CA ALA A 101 20.99 34.14 16.49
C ALA A 101 20.08 32.94 16.23
N ALA A 102 20.60 31.92 15.55
CA ALA A 102 19.90 30.67 15.26
C ALA A 102 20.92 29.56 15.00
N GLN A 103 20.56 28.31 15.24
CA GLN A 103 21.43 27.17 14.97
C GLN A 103 20.66 25.85 14.88
N SER A 104 21.29 24.83 14.30
CA SER A 104 20.80 23.45 14.28
C SER A 104 20.93 22.71 15.63
N GLY A 105 21.65 23.27 16.60
CA GLY A 105 21.81 22.72 17.95
C GLY A 105 23.24 22.24 18.27
N GLY A 106 23.63 22.43 19.53
CA GLY A 106 24.93 21.98 20.07
C GLY A 106 26.14 22.81 19.66
N ILE A 107 25.94 23.98 19.02
CA ILE A 107 27.00 24.89 18.58
C ILE A 107 27.15 26.01 19.59
N THR A 108 28.39 26.33 19.97
CA THR A 108 28.70 27.43 20.89
C THR A 108 29.81 28.32 20.35
N LEU A 109 29.80 29.60 20.72
CA LEU A 109 30.96 30.47 20.51
C LEU A 109 32.03 30.11 21.53
N ALA A 110 33.15 29.57 21.07
CA ALA A 110 34.27 29.21 21.92
C ALA A 110 35.18 30.40 22.21
N ALA A 111 35.40 31.27 21.22
CA ALA A 111 36.19 32.49 21.39
C ALA A 111 35.92 33.51 20.27
N LYS A 112 36.21 34.80 20.57
CA LYS A 112 36.26 35.90 19.61
C LYS A 112 37.60 36.65 19.79
N PRO A 113 38.72 36.14 19.23
CA PRO A 113 40.05 36.63 19.55
C PRO A 113 40.34 38.06 19.06
N ALA A 114 39.67 38.50 17.99
CA ALA A 114 39.81 39.85 17.44
C ALA A 114 38.53 40.27 16.70
N GLY A 115 38.48 41.53 16.25
CA GLY A 115 37.44 41.99 15.33
C GLY A 115 37.43 41.16 14.04
N GLY A 116 36.24 40.70 13.65
CA GLY A 116 36.01 39.85 12.50
C GLY A 116 36.53 38.42 12.62
N GLN A 117 36.93 37.95 13.81
CA GLN A 117 37.43 36.59 14.02
C GLN A 117 36.63 35.86 15.08
N TYR A 118 36.12 34.67 14.73
CA TYR A 118 35.24 33.87 15.57
C TYR A 118 35.70 32.42 15.58
N ILE A 119 35.62 31.77 16.73
CA ILE A 119 35.88 30.34 16.87
C ILE A 119 34.63 29.71 17.47
N LEU A 120 34.02 28.80 16.72
CA LEU A 120 32.80 28.10 17.10
C LEU A 120 33.13 26.64 17.39
N ASN A 121 32.56 26.09 18.46
CA ASN A 121 32.61 24.65 18.74
C ASN A 121 31.30 24.03 18.23
N PHE A 122 31.42 23.05 17.33
CA PHE A 122 30.27 22.36 16.74
C PHE A 122 29.81 21.14 17.55
N GLY A 123 30.53 20.78 18.62
CA GLY A 123 30.25 19.62 19.48
C GLY A 123 30.48 18.26 18.81
N SER A 124 30.96 18.24 17.57
CA SER A 124 31.31 17.05 16.80
C SER A 124 32.48 17.36 15.87
N ALA A 125 33.20 16.34 15.42
CA ALA A 125 34.35 16.52 14.55
C ALA A 125 33.95 17.22 13.24
N VAL A 126 34.69 18.25 12.85
CA VAL A 126 34.50 19.03 11.63
C VAL A 126 35.62 18.77 10.60
N THR A 127 36.70 18.11 11.01
CA THR A 127 37.78 17.70 10.12
C THR A 127 37.27 16.71 9.06
N GLY A 128 37.70 16.88 7.81
CA GLY A 128 37.30 16.02 6.69
C GLY A 128 35.94 16.37 6.07
N HIS A 129 35.25 17.37 6.59
CA HIS A 129 33.93 17.81 6.13
C HIS A 129 34.03 19.19 5.46
N PRO A 130 33.26 19.44 4.39
CA PRO A 130 33.19 20.77 3.79
C PRO A 130 32.56 21.77 4.77
N ILE A 131 33.18 22.95 4.85
CA ILE A 131 32.72 24.06 5.68
C ILE A 131 32.34 25.20 4.74
N LEU A 132 31.08 25.63 4.82
CA LEU A 132 30.56 26.74 4.03
C LEU A 132 30.31 27.93 4.95
N SER A 133 30.72 29.12 4.51
CA SER A 133 30.40 30.37 5.19
C SER A 133 29.85 31.40 4.21
N SER A 134 28.93 32.23 4.68
CA SER A 134 28.40 33.37 3.93
C SER A 134 28.08 34.54 4.85
N GLY A 135 28.02 35.75 4.31
CA GLY A 135 27.51 36.91 5.04
C GLY A 135 26.02 36.76 5.38
N ALA A 136 25.58 37.40 6.47
CA ALA A 136 24.19 37.35 6.94
C ALA A 136 23.71 38.70 7.47
N TYR A 137 22.39 38.94 7.49
CA TYR A 137 21.79 40.21 7.93
C TYR A 137 21.39 40.24 9.41
N ALA A 138 21.92 39.36 10.27
CA ALA A 138 21.48 39.23 11.66
C ALA A 138 21.85 40.45 12.52
N ASN A 139 20.99 41.48 12.53
CA ASN A 139 21.24 42.79 13.14
C ASN A 139 22.44 43.53 12.55
N ASP A 140 22.77 43.20 11.31
CA ASP A 140 23.83 43.84 10.56
C ASP A 140 23.22 44.19 9.21
N THR A 141 23.00 45.48 8.94
CA THR A 141 22.28 45.96 7.75
C THR A 141 23.20 46.64 6.75
N SER A 142 24.52 46.46 6.86
CA SER A 142 25.46 46.94 5.84
C SER A 142 25.28 46.13 4.55
N ASP A 143 24.99 46.83 3.45
CA ASP A 143 24.71 46.23 2.12
C ASP A 143 25.96 45.66 1.45
N GLN A 144 27.14 46.17 1.79
CA GLN A 144 28.42 45.63 1.33
C GLN A 144 29.21 45.01 2.47
N ARG A 145 29.58 43.74 2.30
CA ARG A 145 30.48 42.97 3.16
C ARG A 145 31.57 42.39 2.30
N GLY A 146 32.77 42.30 2.85
CA GLY A 146 33.85 41.54 2.24
C GLY A 146 33.63 40.03 2.36
N GLU A 147 34.67 39.30 1.98
CA GLU A 147 34.68 37.85 2.03
C GLU A 147 34.51 37.31 3.47
N THR A 148 33.75 36.22 3.60
CA THR A 148 33.75 35.35 4.77
C THR A 148 34.52 34.08 4.47
N THR A 149 35.55 33.78 5.27
CA THR A 149 36.33 32.54 5.15
C THR A 149 36.12 31.69 6.40
N ALA A 150 35.94 30.38 6.25
CA ALA A 150 35.82 29.46 7.37
C ALA A 150 36.68 28.20 7.16
N GLY A 151 37.19 27.64 8.26
CA GLY A 151 38.02 26.44 8.24
C GLY A 151 38.17 25.81 9.63
N PRO A 152 38.60 24.54 9.72
CA PRO A 152 38.78 23.88 11.00
C PRO A 152 39.99 24.44 11.76
N CYS A 153 39.89 24.51 13.09
CA CYS A 153 40.98 24.91 14.00
C CYS A 153 41.99 23.77 14.28
N ALA A 154 41.99 22.68 13.51
CA ALA A 154 42.86 21.53 13.76
C ALA A 154 44.15 21.65 12.93
N GLY A 155 45.06 22.55 13.37
CA GLY A 155 46.34 22.86 12.72
C GLY A 155 46.95 21.69 11.93
N GLY A 156 46.94 21.82 10.60
CA GLY A 156 47.31 20.82 9.60
C GLY A 156 47.01 21.38 8.20
N ALA A 157 47.29 20.63 7.12
CA ALA A 157 47.15 21.11 5.72
C ALA A 157 45.72 21.58 5.33
N VAL A 158 44.72 21.27 6.14
CA VAL A 158 43.28 21.48 5.86
C VAL A 158 42.68 22.56 6.78
N GLY A 159 43.45 23.15 7.71
CA GLY A 159 42.95 24.05 8.74
C GLY A 159 43.96 25.08 9.24
N ILE A 160 43.54 25.88 10.22
CA ILE A 160 44.38 26.90 10.87
C ILE A 160 44.66 26.51 12.33
N THR A 161 45.80 26.91 12.87
CA THR A 161 46.08 26.79 14.30
C THR A 161 45.42 27.96 15.03
N CYS A 162 44.35 27.68 15.78
CA CYS A 162 43.66 28.64 16.61
C CYS A 162 44.42 28.82 17.94
N THR A 163 44.55 30.06 18.41
CA THR A 163 45.23 30.36 19.69
C THR A 163 44.44 29.89 20.91
N THR A 164 43.12 29.73 20.74
CA THR A 164 42.19 29.22 21.75
C THR A 164 41.25 28.20 21.09
N SER A 165 40.76 27.23 21.86
CA SER A 165 39.85 26.19 21.36
C SER A 165 40.36 25.48 20.09
N ASN A 166 41.65 25.13 20.05
CA ASN A 166 42.30 24.45 18.91
C ASN A 166 41.99 22.95 18.91
N SER A 167 40.82 22.57 18.41
CA SER A 167 40.33 21.18 18.41
C SER A 167 39.78 20.75 17.05
N ASN A 168 39.58 19.45 16.87
CA ASN A 168 38.92 18.89 15.69
C ASN A 168 37.41 19.15 15.63
N THR A 169 36.82 19.78 16.66
CA THR A 169 35.41 20.20 16.72
C THR A 169 35.21 21.69 16.51
N SER A 170 36.32 22.43 16.40
CA SER A 170 36.33 23.87 16.36
C SER A 170 36.48 24.38 14.93
N VAL A 171 35.68 25.38 14.57
CA VAL A 171 35.71 26.09 13.28
C VAL A 171 36.10 27.53 13.53
N PHE A 172 37.14 27.99 12.83
CA PHE A 172 37.49 29.39 12.73
C PHE A 172 36.70 30.02 11.58
N VAL A 173 36.09 31.17 11.84
CA VAL A 173 35.42 31.99 10.83
C VAL A 173 36.00 33.39 10.89
N GLN A 174 36.34 33.94 9.72
CA GLN A 174 36.81 35.30 9.58
C GLN A 174 35.93 36.08 8.62
N THR A 175 35.41 37.20 9.10
CA THR A 175 34.62 38.16 8.32
C THR A 175 35.46 39.40 8.02
N ARG A 176 35.29 39.98 6.83
CA ARG A 176 36.05 41.15 6.37
C ARG A 176 35.12 42.23 5.83
N ASN A 177 35.60 43.46 5.81
CA ASN A 177 35.00 44.54 5.03
C ASN A 177 35.43 44.44 3.55
N ASN A 178 34.95 45.35 2.69
CA ASN A 178 35.27 45.35 1.26
C ASN A 178 36.77 45.51 0.94
N ASP A 179 37.53 46.11 1.85
CA ASP A 179 38.97 46.31 1.71
C ASP A 179 39.77 45.08 2.16
N GLY A 180 39.09 43.99 2.56
CA GLY A 180 39.72 42.77 3.07
C GLY A 180 40.19 42.88 4.53
N ILE A 181 39.82 43.94 5.24
CA ILE A 181 40.20 44.14 6.65
C ILE A 181 39.25 43.35 7.56
N PRO A 182 39.77 42.54 8.50
CA PRO A 182 38.93 41.80 9.46
C PRO A 182 38.02 42.76 10.23
N THR A 183 36.72 42.58 10.10
CA THR A 183 35.70 43.46 10.67
C THR A 183 34.52 42.61 11.13
N ASP A 184 33.92 42.97 12.26
CA ASP A 184 32.77 42.26 12.83
C ASP A 184 31.55 42.39 11.91
N HIS A 185 31.19 41.27 11.27
CA HIS A 185 29.95 41.16 10.50
C HIS A 185 29.21 39.89 10.88
N SER A 186 27.90 39.90 10.66
CA SER A 186 27.08 38.71 10.85
C SER A 186 27.27 37.72 9.70
N PHE A 187 27.25 36.41 10.01
CA PHE A 187 27.52 35.35 9.04
C PHE A 187 26.74 34.07 9.32
N TYR A 188 26.51 33.27 8.29
CA TYR A 188 26.17 31.85 8.42
C TYR A 188 27.43 31.01 8.30
N VAL A 189 27.47 29.90 9.04
CA VAL A 189 28.44 28.84 8.85
C VAL A 189 27.76 27.48 8.94
N ALA A 190 28.15 26.56 8.07
CA ALA A 190 27.63 25.20 8.06
C ALA A 190 28.76 24.18 7.83
N VAL A 191 28.63 23.03 8.48
CA VAL A 191 29.47 21.86 8.30
C VAL A 191 28.57 20.73 7.79
N LEU A 192 28.90 20.19 6.60
CA LEU A 192 28.15 19.06 6.03
C LEU A 192 28.85 17.74 6.39
N GLY A 193 28.18 16.96 7.23
CA GLY A 193 28.56 15.65 7.78
C GLY A 193 28.01 14.46 6.99
#